data_AF-A0A1G1NBS1-F1
#
_entry.id   AF-A0A1G1NBS1-F1
#
_cell.length_a   1.000
_cell.length_b   1.000
_cell.length_c   1.000
_cell.angle_alpha   90.00
_cell.angle_beta   90.00
_cell.angle_gamma   90.00
#
_symmetry.space_group_name_H-M   'P 1'
#
loop_
_entity.id
_entity.type
_entity.pdbx_description
1 polymer ?
#
loop_
_entity_poly.entity_id
_entity_poly.type
_entity_poly.pdbx_seq_one_letter_code
_entity_poly.pdbx_strand_id
1 'polypeptide(L)'
;MKKAILVFSVLGLLLSFNAYALDNSFVNIRSRIFEESKQIKALLTTSKDAILLSSMWDSCLMTMRELDAYFHMLGIFNTIKQRDLDEDAVIFLSRWLSEVKAGSELNIRILTESAYPTESQAAIHIARIKNHFGELNTKIDSELNKISLLREAIKRKKK
;
A
#
# COMPACT_ATOMS: atom_id res chain seq x y z
N MET A 1 20.82 39.11 -8.28
CA MET A 1 20.34 37.96 -9.09
C MET A 1 20.72 36.60 -8.51
N LYS A 2 22.00 36.30 -8.19
CA LYS A 2 22.41 34.98 -7.66
C LYS A 2 21.66 34.51 -6.40
N LYS A 3 21.35 35.42 -5.47
CA LYS A 3 20.59 35.09 -4.23
C LYS A 3 19.11 34.77 -4.50
N ALA A 4 18.48 35.42 -5.48
CA ALA A 4 17.08 35.18 -5.82
C ALA A 4 16.91 33.80 -6.49
N ILE A 5 17.82 33.43 -7.39
CA ILE A 5 17.81 32.11 -8.05
C ILE A 5 17.94 31.00 -7.00
N LEU A 6 18.84 31.15 -6.02
CA LEU A 6 19.01 30.17 -4.95
C LEU A 6 17.74 30.01 -4.09
N VAL A 7 17.04 31.12 -3.78
CA VAL A 7 15.78 31.09 -3.03
C VAL A 7 14.68 30.41 -3.84
N PHE A 8 14.56 30.68 -5.14
CA PHE A 8 13.59 30.00 -6.00
C PHE A 8 13.89 28.50 -6.19
N SER A 9 15.17 28.10 -6.26
CA SER A 9 15.56 26.69 -6.31
C SER A 9 15.27 25.95 -5.01
N VAL A 10 15.53 26.57 -3.85
CA VAL A 10 15.21 26.00 -2.54
C VAL A 10 13.70 25.95 -2.33
N LEU A 11 12.96 26.98 -2.76
CA LEU A 11 11.50 26.99 -2.69
C LEU A 11 10.88 25.93 -3.61
N GLY A 12 11.42 25.74 -4.82
CA GLY A 12 11.00 24.67 -5.74
C GLY A 12 11.27 23.27 -5.21
N LEU A 13 12.39 23.07 -4.50
CA LEU A 13 12.70 21.83 -3.79
C LEU A 13 11.73 21.61 -2.61
N LEU A 14 11.48 22.64 -1.80
CA LEU A 14 10.55 22.55 -0.66
C LEU A 14 9.10 22.33 -1.08
N LEU A 15 8.68 22.86 -2.24
CA LEU A 15 7.36 22.62 -2.82
C LEU A 15 7.21 21.21 -3.39
N SER A 16 8.29 20.63 -3.93
CA SER A 16 8.29 19.23 -4.38
C SER A 16 8.33 18.22 -3.22
N PHE A 17 8.92 18.59 -2.07
CA PHE A 17 8.80 17.79 -0.84
C PHE A 17 7.40 17.85 -0.21
N ASN A 18 6.69 18.98 -0.29
CA ASN A 18 5.30 19.08 0.19
C ASN A 18 4.28 18.42 -0.76
N ALA A 19 4.54 18.41 -2.08
CA ALA A 19 3.73 17.63 -3.03
C ALA A 19 3.89 16.10 -2.83
N TYR A 20 4.99 15.68 -2.20
CA TYR A 20 5.26 14.29 -1.84
C TYR A 20 4.49 13.82 -0.58
N ALA A 21 3.88 14.74 0.17
CA ALA A 21 3.23 14.44 1.45
C ALA A 21 1.76 13.99 1.33
N LEU A 22 1.17 13.97 0.13
CA LEU A 22 -0.14 13.35 -0.12
C LEU A 22 -0.15 12.74 -1.52
N ASP A 23 0.55 11.61 -1.67
CA ASP A 23 0.44 10.77 -2.84
C ASP A 23 -0.99 10.19 -2.91
N ASN A 24 -1.84 10.87 -3.69
CA ASN A 24 -3.26 10.59 -3.92
C ASN A 24 -3.50 9.17 -4.49
N SER A 25 -2.45 8.46 -4.91
CA SER A 25 -2.52 7.09 -5.45
C SER A 25 -3.14 6.09 -4.47
N PHE A 26 -2.78 6.11 -3.18
CA PHE A 26 -3.32 5.16 -2.22
C PHE A 26 -4.79 5.46 -1.86
N VAL A 27 -5.15 6.75 -1.74
CA VAL A 27 -6.53 7.19 -1.54
C VAL A 27 -7.42 6.79 -2.73
N ASN A 28 -6.88 6.87 -3.96
CA ASN A 28 -7.57 6.42 -5.15
C ASN A 28 -7.78 4.90 -5.18
N ILE A 29 -6.76 4.11 -4.81
CA ILE A 29 -6.88 2.64 -4.68
C ILE A 29 -7.98 2.30 -3.67
N ARG A 30 -7.93 2.93 -2.49
CA ARG A 30 -8.94 2.77 -1.43
C ARG A 30 -10.35 3.07 -1.92
N SER A 31 -10.51 4.18 -2.63
CA SER A 31 -11.83 4.60 -3.16
C SER A 31 -12.39 3.58 -4.16
N ARG A 32 -11.55 3.03 -5.04
CA ARG A 32 -11.96 1.98 -5.99
C ARG A 32 -12.34 0.68 -5.28
N ILE A 33 -11.55 0.27 -4.30
CA ILE A 33 -11.84 -0.89 -3.44
C ILE A 33 -13.22 -0.70 -2.78
N PHE A 34 -13.48 0.44 -2.15
CA PHE A 34 -14.78 0.71 -1.54
C PHE A 34 -15.94 0.74 -2.53
N GLU A 35 -15.75 1.25 -3.74
CA GLU A 35 -16.81 1.22 -4.76
C GLU A 35 -17.13 -0.20 -5.20
N GLU A 36 -16.11 -1.03 -5.39
CA GLU A 36 -16.25 -2.45 -5.72
C GLU A 36 -17.02 -3.21 -4.64
N SER A 37 -16.84 -2.84 -3.36
CA SER A 37 -17.57 -3.44 -2.22
C SER A 37 -19.09 -3.34 -2.35
N LYS A 38 -19.60 -2.25 -2.94
CA LYS A 38 -21.04 -2.05 -3.11
C LYS A 38 -21.62 -3.05 -4.11
N GLN A 39 -20.85 -3.36 -5.16
CA GLN A 39 -21.23 -4.31 -6.20
C GLN A 39 -21.12 -5.74 -5.70
N ILE A 40 -20.03 -6.06 -4.97
CA ILE A 40 -19.86 -7.38 -4.33
C ILE A 40 -20.98 -7.65 -3.34
N LYS A 41 -21.35 -6.68 -2.49
CA LYS A 41 -22.40 -6.85 -1.47
C LYS A 41 -23.74 -7.27 -2.06
N ALA A 42 -24.11 -6.75 -3.24
CA ALA A 42 -25.31 -7.16 -3.93
C ALA A 42 -25.24 -8.65 -4.33
N LEU A 43 -24.09 -9.08 -4.84
CA LEU A 43 -23.85 -10.46 -5.29
C LEU A 43 -23.77 -11.48 -4.18
N LEU A 44 -23.34 -11.10 -2.97
CA LEU A 44 -23.25 -12.02 -1.84
C LEU A 44 -24.59 -12.66 -1.46
N THR A 45 -25.71 -12.03 -1.82
CA THR A 45 -27.05 -12.54 -1.50
C THR A 45 -27.62 -13.50 -2.54
N THR A 46 -27.04 -13.53 -3.75
CA THR A 46 -27.62 -14.25 -4.89
C THR A 46 -26.65 -15.19 -5.61
N SER A 47 -25.34 -14.98 -5.49
CA SER A 47 -24.33 -15.77 -6.20
C SER A 47 -23.97 -17.04 -5.44
N LYS A 48 -23.78 -18.14 -6.19
CA LYS A 48 -23.22 -19.39 -5.63
C LYS A 48 -21.76 -19.23 -5.19
N ASP A 49 -21.08 -18.19 -5.67
CA ASP A 49 -19.66 -17.91 -5.40
C ASP A 49 -19.48 -16.94 -4.21
N ALA A 50 -20.54 -16.69 -3.43
CA ALA A 50 -20.55 -15.70 -2.34
C ALA A 50 -19.39 -15.89 -1.34
N ILE A 51 -19.07 -17.13 -0.97
CA ILE A 51 -17.98 -17.43 -0.02
C ILE A 51 -16.61 -17.04 -0.60
N LEU A 52 -16.37 -17.37 -1.87
CA LEU A 52 -15.12 -17.03 -2.55
C LEU A 52 -15.00 -15.51 -2.69
N LEU A 53 -16.07 -14.85 -3.15
CA LEU A 53 -16.13 -13.40 -3.30
C LEU A 53 -15.90 -12.69 -1.97
N SER A 54 -16.55 -13.11 -0.89
CA SER A 54 -16.36 -12.51 0.43
C SER A 54 -14.94 -12.72 0.95
N SER A 55 -14.38 -13.92 0.78
CA SER A 55 -13.02 -14.22 1.24
C SER A 55 -11.96 -13.40 0.48
N MET A 56 -12.12 -13.28 -0.85
CA MET A 56 -11.24 -12.45 -1.67
C MET A 56 -11.36 -10.97 -1.30
N TRP A 57 -12.58 -10.49 -1.08
CA TRP A 57 -12.85 -9.13 -0.66
C TRP A 57 -12.24 -8.83 0.72
N ASP A 58 -12.47 -9.68 1.71
CA ASP A 58 -11.98 -9.50 3.07
C ASP A 58 -10.46 -9.47 3.11
N SER A 59 -9.80 -10.35 2.36
CA SER A 59 -8.35 -10.33 2.21
C SER A 59 -7.85 -9.01 1.60
N CYS A 60 -8.53 -8.49 0.57
CA CYS A 60 -8.15 -7.22 -0.07
C CYS A 60 -8.31 -6.04 0.90
N LEU A 61 -9.42 -6.03 1.64
CA LEU A 61 -9.70 -5.04 2.67
C LEU A 61 -8.67 -5.08 3.79
N MET A 62 -8.25 -6.27 4.24
CA MET A 62 -7.23 -6.39 5.28
C MET A 62 -5.88 -5.85 4.83
N THR A 63 -5.40 -6.19 3.62
CA THR A 63 -4.16 -5.62 3.08
C THR A 63 -4.22 -4.10 2.99
N MET A 64 -5.36 -3.54 2.58
CA MET A 64 -5.55 -2.09 2.56
C MET A 64 -5.47 -1.48 3.97
N ARG A 65 -6.08 -2.11 4.97
CA ARG A 65 -6.05 -1.61 6.37
C ARG A 65 -4.65 -1.66 6.98
N GLU A 66 -3.87 -2.69 6.67
CA GLU A 66 -2.47 -2.79 7.08
C GLU A 66 -1.62 -1.67 6.46
N LEU A 67 -1.84 -1.37 5.17
CA LEU A 67 -1.20 -0.22 4.51
C LEU A 67 -1.62 1.12 5.13
N ASP A 68 -2.89 1.27 5.51
CA ASP A 68 -3.36 2.45 6.25
C ASP A 68 -2.63 2.61 7.58
N ALA A 69 -2.53 1.53 8.36
CA ALA A 69 -1.81 1.53 9.63
C ALA A 69 -0.32 1.87 9.43
N TYR A 70 0.30 1.34 8.38
CA TYR A 70 1.65 1.68 7.98
C TYR A 70 1.82 3.18 7.69
N PHE A 71 0.93 3.81 6.90
CA PHE A 71 1.03 5.24 6.61
C PHE A 71 0.83 6.13 7.85
N HIS A 72 -0.04 5.73 8.78
CA HIS A 72 -0.15 6.41 10.07
C HIS A 72 1.15 6.30 10.87
N MET A 73 1.75 5.11 10.92
CA MET A 73 3.03 4.89 11.59
C MET A 73 4.16 5.71 10.94
N LEU A 74 4.24 5.76 9.61
CA LEU A 74 5.16 6.65 8.90
C LEU A 74 4.97 8.11 9.31
N GLY A 75 3.73 8.56 9.48
CA GLY A 75 3.42 9.90 9.97
C GLY A 75 4.10 10.17 11.31
N ILE A 76 4.04 9.22 12.25
CA ILE A 76 4.73 9.30 13.55
C ILE A 76 6.26 9.31 13.35
N PHE A 77 6.80 8.41 12.53
CA PHE A 77 8.24 8.34 12.25
C PHE A 77 8.79 9.64 11.65
N ASN A 78 8.04 10.30 10.78
CA ASN A 78 8.42 11.57 10.17
C ASN A 78 8.53 12.72 11.18
N THR A 79 7.93 12.58 12.37
CA THR A 79 8.09 13.56 13.46
C THR A 79 9.39 13.37 14.25
N ILE A 80 10.04 12.21 14.12
CA ILE A 80 11.31 11.90 14.78
C ILE A 80 12.43 12.57 13.99
N LYS A 81 13.28 13.34 14.69
CA LYS A 81 14.44 13.97 14.04
C LYS A 81 15.36 12.89 13.49
N GLN A 82 15.91 13.11 12.29
CA GLN A 82 16.75 12.12 11.60
C GLN A 82 17.93 11.59 12.43
N ARG A 83 18.51 12.41 13.33
CA ARG A 83 19.62 12.01 14.21
C ARG A 83 19.19 11.07 15.34
N ASP A 84 17.92 11.10 15.70
CA ASP A 84 17.30 10.35 16.78
C ASP A 84 16.58 9.10 16.20
N LEU A 85 16.70 8.86 14.89
CA LEU A 85 16.08 7.75 14.19
C LEU A 85 16.91 6.47 14.37
N ASP A 86 16.31 5.48 15.02
CA ASP A 86 16.93 4.17 15.23
C ASP A 86 16.88 3.31 13.96
N GLU A 87 17.97 2.58 13.69
CA GLU A 87 18.02 1.60 12.61
C GLU A 87 17.03 0.45 12.87
N ASP A 88 16.86 0.03 14.12
CA ASP A 88 15.97 -1.07 14.47
C ASP A 88 14.51 -0.73 14.18
N ALA A 89 14.13 0.54 14.37
CA ALA A 89 12.80 1.04 14.05
C ALA A 89 12.53 1.00 12.53
N VAL A 90 13.54 1.30 11.71
CA VAL A 90 13.45 1.20 10.23
C VAL A 90 13.42 -0.26 9.77
N ILE A 91 14.19 -1.15 10.42
CA ILE A 91 14.13 -2.60 10.17
C ILE A 91 12.74 -3.14 10.49
N PHE A 92 12.14 -2.72 11.60
CA PHE A 92 10.80 -3.12 11.99
C PHE A 92 9.76 -2.75 10.93
N LEU A 93 9.76 -1.49 10.48
CA LEU A 93 8.86 -1.04 9.40
C LEU A 93 9.04 -1.85 8.11
N SER A 94 10.30 -2.13 7.73
CA SER A 94 10.59 -2.94 6.54
C SER A 94 10.06 -4.37 6.68
N ARG A 95 10.19 -4.98 7.85
CA ARG A 95 9.68 -6.34 8.11
C ARG A 95 8.17 -6.38 8.06
N TRP A 96 7.50 -5.45 8.74
CA TRP A 96 6.04 -5.36 8.73
C TRP A 96 5.48 -5.28 7.31
N LEU A 97 5.98 -4.36 6.48
CA LEU A 97 5.53 -4.28 5.08
C LEU A 97 5.81 -5.55 4.27
N SER A 98 6.95 -6.20 4.52
CA SER A 98 7.30 -7.46 3.84
C SER A 98 6.34 -8.59 4.21
N GLU A 99 5.93 -8.66 5.48
CA GLU A 99 4.95 -9.63 5.98
C GLU A 99 3.55 -9.37 5.41
N VAL A 100 3.12 -8.10 5.34
CA VAL A 100 1.85 -7.71 4.70
C VAL A 100 1.83 -8.13 3.23
N LYS A 101 2.92 -7.89 2.50
CA LYS A 101 3.05 -8.32 1.11
C LYS A 101 2.98 -9.85 0.98
N ALA A 102 3.76 -10.58 1.77
CA ALA A 102 3.79 -12.04 1.72
C ALA A 102 2.42 -12.66 2.02
N GLY A 103 1.70 -12.13 3.02
CA GLY A 103 0.33 -12.55 3.33
C GLY A 103 -0.65 -12.27 2.19
N SER A 104 -0.59 -11.07 1.60
CA SER A 104 -1.38 -10.67 0.44
C SER A 104 -1.16 -11.60 -0.76
N GLU A 105 0.09 -11.88 -1.11
CA GLU A 105 0.46 -12.77 -2.23
C GLU A 105 0.02 -14.21 -1.99
N LEU A 106 0.16 -14.72 -0.76
CA LEU A 106 -0.29 -16.05 -0.39
C LEU A 106 -1.81 -16.17 -0.52
N ASN A 107 -2.56 -15.19 -0.01
CA ASN A 107 -4.02 -15.19 -0.07
C ASN A 107 -4.51 -15.19 -1.52
N ILE A 108 -3.94 -14.34 -2.39
CA ILE A 108 -4.27 -14.36 -3.82
C ILE A 108 -3.98 -15.73 -4.41
N ARG A 109 -2.80 -16.29 -4.14
CA ARG A 109 -2.40 -17.59 -4.69
C ARG A 109 -3.41 -18.68 -4.32
N ILE A 110 -3.72 -18.82 -3.03
CA ILE A 110 -4.69 -19.81 -2.53
C ILE A 110 -6.06 -19.61 -3.20
N LEU A 111 -6.52 -18.36 -3.32
CA LEU A 111 -7.82 -18.02 -3.87
C LEU A 111 -7.87 -18.07 -5.42
N THR A 112 -6.74 -18.22 -6.09
CA THR A 112 -6.64 -18.25 -7.56
C THR A 112 -6.27 -19.60 -8.14
N GLU A 113 -5.45 -20.38 -7.45
CA GLU A 113 -5.08 -21.75 -7.83
C GLU A 113 -6.21 -22.76 -7.58
N SER A 114 -7.14 -22.41 -6.70
CA SER A 114 -8.37 -23.16 -6.51
C SER A 114 -9.30 -22.89 -7.69
N ALA A 115 -9.16 -23.72 -8.74
CA ALA A 115 -9.93 -23.64 -9.97
C ALA A 115 -11.43 -23.94 -9.73
N TYR A 116 -12.16 -22.93 -9.24
CA TYR A 116 -13.60 -23.01 -9.07
C TYR A 116 -14.31 -22.53 -10.35
N PRO A 117 -15.24 -23.32 -10.91
CA PRO A 117 -16.12 -22.83 -11.97
C PRO A 117 -17.05 -21.75 -11.39
N THR A 118 -16.70 -20.50 -11.65
CA THR A 118 -17.42 -19.31 -11.16
C THR A 118 -18.45 -18.83 -12.18
N GLU A 119 -19.50 -18.20 -11.68
CA GLU A 119 -20.48 -17.51 -12.50
C GLU A 119 -19.82 -16.33 -13.24
N SER A 120 -20.30 -16.04 -14.45
CA SER A 120 -19.70 -14.98 -15.29
C SER A 120 -19.61 -13.64 -14.56
N GLN A 121 -20.62 -13.27 -13.77
CA GLN A 121 -20.62 -12.03 -13.00
C GLN A 121 -19.61 -12.09 -11.84
N ALA A 122 -19.55 -13.18 -11.07
CA ALA A 122 -18.56 -13.36 -10.01
C ALA A 122 -17.13 -13.32 -10.55
N ALA A 123 -16.88 -13.92 -11.71
CA ALA A 123 -15.56 -13.92 -12.36
C ALA A 123 -15.05 -12.51 -12.68
N ILE A 124 -15.94 -11.59 -13.09
CA ILE A 124 -15.59 -10.18 -13.35
C ILE A 124 -15.09 -9.51 -12.06
N HIS A 125 -15.83 -9.67 -10.96
CA HIS A 125 -15.47 -9.07 -9.67
C HIS A 125 -14.19 -9.69 -9.10
N ILE A 126 -14.04 -11.01 -9.22
CA ILE A 126 -12.80 -11.72 -8.86
C ILE A 126 -11.60 -11.13 -9.62
N ALA A 127 -11.72 -10.87 -10.92
CA ALA A 127 -10.64 -10.26 -11.70
C ALA A 127 -10.32 -8.83 -11.23
N ARG A 128 -11.33 -8.02 -10.89
CA ARG A 128 -11.13 -6.67 -10.34
C ARG A 128 -10.44 -6.69 -8.97
N ILE A 129 -10.85 -7.59 -8.08
CA ILE A 129 -10.21 -7.76 -6.78
C ILE A 129 -8.73 -8.14 -6.95
N LYS A 130 -8.41 -9.07 -7.86
CA LYS A 130 -7.01 -9.42 -8.19
C LYS A 130 -6.22 -8.20 -8.66
N ASN A 131 -6.81 -7.35 -9.49
CA ASN A 131 -6.17 -6.12 -9.93
C ASN A 131 -5.89 -5.18 -8.74
N HIS A 132 -6.86 -4.98 -7.84
CA HIS A 132 -6.65 -4.16 -6.64
C HIS A 132 -5.52 -4.68 -5.75
N PHE A 133 -5.42 -6.00 -5.58
CA PHE A 133 -4.27 -6.58 -4.90
C PHE A 133 -2.93 -6.27 -5.60
N GLY A 134 -2.88 -6.36 -6.93
CA GLY A 134 -1.68 -5.98 -7.69
C GLY A 134 -1.28 -4.53 -7.46
N GLU A 135 -2.25 -3.61 -7.41
CA GLU A 135 -2.04 -2.21 -7.09
C GLU A 135 -1.51 -2.01 -5.66
N LEU A 136 -2.10 -2.70 -4.67
CA LEU A 136 -1.65 -2.66 -3.27
C LEU A 136 -0.22 -3.21 -3.13
N ASN A 137 0.09 -4.35 -3.75
CA ASN A 137 1.42 -4.95 -3.70
C ASN A 137 2.47 -4.05 -4.37
N THR A 138 2.14 -3.43 -5.50
CA THR A 138 3.00 -2.45 -6.16
C THR A 138 3.28 -1.25 -5.23
N LYS A 139 2.27 -0.81 -4.47
CA LYS A 139 2.46 0.25 -3.48
C LYS A 139 3.39 -0.19 -2.35
N ILE A 140 3.21 -1.40 -1.81
CA ILE A 140 4.10 -1.95 -0.79
C ILE A 140 5.55 -2.00 -1.30
N ASP A 141 5.77 -2.45 -2.54
CA ASP A 141 7.11 -2.49 -3.14
C ASP A 141 7.76 -1.11 -3.24
N SER A 142 6.99 -0.10 -3.64
CA SER A 142 7.46 1.28 -3.66
C SER A 142 7.91 1.76 -2.28
N GLU A 143 7.11 1.49 -1.24
CA GLU A 143 7.42 1.88 0.14
C GLU A 143 8.60 1.09 0.72
N LEU A 144 8.69 -0.22 0.46
CA LEU A 144 9.85 -1.03 0.83
C LEU A 144 11.16 -0.50 0.23
N ASN A 145 11.13 -0.09 -1.04
CA ASN A 145 12.28 0.53 -1.68
C ASN A 145 12.69 1.84 -0.99
N LYS A 146 11.71 2.70 -0.64
CA LYS A 146 11.97 3.94 0.12
C LYS A 146 12.61 3.65 1.49
N ILE A 147 12.09 2.67 2.23
CA ILE A 147 12.63 2.25 3.53
C ILE A 147 14.07 1.74 3.36
N SER A 148 14.36 0.96 2.33
CA SER A 148 15.71 0.45 2.05
C SER A 148 16.72 1.58 1.85
N LEU A 149 16.35 2.60 1.05
CA LEU A 149 17.17 3.79 0.84
C LEU A 149 17.39 4.59 2.14
N LEU A 150 16.35 4.73 2.96
CA LEU A 150 16.44 5.38 4.27
C LEU A 150 17.40 4.64 5.20
N ARG A 151 17.31 3.30 5.24
CA ARG A 151 18.21 2.46 6.04
C ARG A 151 19.67 2.64 5.65
N GLU A 152 19.96 2.63 4.35
CA GLU A 152 21.33 2.84 3.87
C GLU A 152 21.86 4.24 4.20
N ALA A 153 21.01 5.27 4.16
CA ALA A 153 21.38 6.61 4.58
C ALA A 153 21.72 6.69 6.08
N ILE A 154 21.01 5.96 6.93
CA ILE A 154 21.28 5.90 8.38
C ILE A 154 22.61 5.18 8.65
N LYS A 155 22.83 4.02 8.03
CA LYS A 155 24.07 3.24 8.20
C LYS A 155 25.33 4.02 7.82
N ARG A 156 25.29 4.76 6.70
CA ARG A 156 26.42 5.57 6.24
C ARG A 156 26.80 6.69 7.20
N LYS A 157 25.87 7.19 8.02
CA LYS A 157 26.13 8.23 9.03
C LYS A 157 26.71 7.69 10.34
N LYS A 158 26.52 6.40 10.64
CA LYS A 158 27.06 5.75 11.84
C LYS A 158 28.50 5.25 11.66
N LYS A 159 29.01 5.25 10.42
CA LYS A 159 30.43 4.98 10.08
C LYS A 159 31.21 6.28 10.04
#